data_AF-B5YA36-F1
#
_entry.id   AF-B5YA36-F1
#
_cell.length_a   1.000
_cell.length_b   1.000
_cell.length_c   1.000
_cell.angle_alpha   90.00
_cell.angle_beta   90.00
_cell.angle_gamma   90.00
#
_symmetry.space_group_name_H-M   'P 1'
#
loop_
_entity.id
_entity.type
_entity.pdbx_description
1 polymer ?
#
loop_
_entity_poly.entity_id
_entity_poly.type
_entity_poly.pdbx_seq_one_letter_code
_entity_poly.pdbx_strand_id
1 'polypeptide(L)' 'MVASERFLLFHGFTEEELHVLIKTCKTLFPDKDLVFAVTTETNMQWKVSELIEEVLKEHEYMKQQKGV' A
#
# COMPACT_ATOMS: atom_id res chain seq x y z
N MET A 1 -18.44 -4.51 -1.41
CA MET A 1 -17.63 -4.88 -0.23
C MET A 1 -16.83 -3.65 0.15
N VAL A 2 -16.95 -3.17 1.39
CA VAL A 2 -16.08 -2.08 1.86
C VAL A 2 -14.90 -2.76 2.54
N ALA A 3 -13.79 -2.88 1.84
CA ALA A 3 -12.55 -3.39 2.43
C ALA A 3 -12.19 -2.52 3.65
N SER A 4 -11.76 -3.17 4.74
CA SER A 4 -11.34 -2.44 5.94
C SER A 4 -10.06 -1.65 5.68
N GLU A 5 -9.23 -2.17 4.78
CA GLU A 5 -7.98 -1.57 4.32
C GLU A 5 -8.24 -0.41 3.35
N ARG A 6 -7.33 0.55 3.35
CA ARG A 6 -7.27 1.62 2.35
C ARG A 6 -6.02 1.40 1.51
N PHE A 7 -6.21 1.09 0.24
CA PHE A 7 -5.14 0.89 -0.71
C PHE A 7 -4.75 2.22 -1.37
N LEU A 8 -3.47 2.56 -1.33
CA LEU A 8 -2.90 3.73 -1.98
C LEU A 8 -1.85 3.27 -2.98
N LEU A 9 -2.05 3.61 -4.25
CA LEU A 9 -1.09 3.34 -5.33
C LEU A 9 -0.40 4.63 -5.74
N PHE A 10 0.92 4.65 -5.69
CA PHE A 10 1.76 5.76 -6.14
C PHE A 10 2.48 5.43 -7.44
N HIS A 11 2.67 6.44 -8.30
CA HIS A 11 3.39 6.30 -9.56
C HIS A 11 4.29 7.53 -9.78
N GLY A 12 5.55 7.30 -10.16
CA GLY A 12 6.48 8.35 -10.59
C GLY A 12 7.03 9.26 -9.48
N PHE A 13 6.86 8.89 -8.21
CA PHE A 13 7.40 9.62 -7.07
C PHE A 13 8.83 9.17 -6.74
N THR A 14 9.65 10.13 -6.30
CA THR A 14 10.95 9.84 -5.70
C THR A 14 10.80 9.20 -4.32
N GLU A 15 11.87 8.58 -3.83
CA GLU A 15 11.88 7.99 -2.48
C GLU A 15 11.61 9.02 -1.38
N GLU A 16 12.17 10.23 -1.52
CA GLU A 16 11.96 11.33 -0.57
C GLU A 16 10.49 11.76 -0.51
N GLU A 17 9.84 11.91 -1.67
CA GLU A 17 8.41 12.25 -1.77
C GLU A 17 7.53 11.14 -1.21
N LEU A 18 7.84 9.88 -1.51
CA LEU A 18 7.11 8.72 -0.97
C LEU A 18 7.19 8.70 0.56
N HIS A 19 8.36 8.97 1.13
CA HIS A 19 8.53 9.01 2.58
C HIS A 19 7.63 10.07 3.23
N VAL A 20 7.58 11.28 2.64
CA VAL A 20 6.70 12.38 3.09
C VAL A 20 5.23 11.99 2.96
N LEU A 21 4.82 11.40 1.85
CA LEU A 21 3.43 10.99 1.60
C LEU A 21 2.97 9.92 2.59
N ILE A 22 3.75 8.85 2.77
CA ILE A 22 3.42 7.76 3.69
C ILE A 22 3.26 8.30 5.12
N LYS A 23 4.18 9.16 5.56
CA LYS A 23 4.12 9.78 6.90
C LYS A 23 2.87 10.66 7.05
N THR A 24 2.57 11.46 6.04
CA THR A 24 1.38 12.33 6.02
C THR A 24 0.09 11.51 6.11
N CYS A 25 -0.05 10.48 5.27
CA CYS A 25 -1.22 9.60 5.26
C CYS A 25 -1.42 8.91 6.62
N LYS A 26 -0.36 8.35 7.21
CA LYS A 26 -0.44 7.72 8.55
C LYS A 26 -0.81 8.72 9.65
N THR A 27 -0.37 9.97 9.54
CA THR A 27 -0.71 11.03 10.51
C THR A 27 -2.17 11.45 10.39
N LEU A 28 -2.70 11.56 9.17
CA LEU A 28 -4.08 12.00 8.92
C LEU A 28 -5.11 10.88 9.17
N PHE A 29 -4.71 9.61 9.02
CA PHE A 29 -5.59 8.46 9.16
C PHE A 29 -5.01 7.41 10.13
N PRO A 30 -4.79 7.76 11.41
CA PRO A 30 -4.10 6.89 12.37
C PRO A 30 -4.86 5.59 12.67
N ASP A 31 -6.19 5.62 12.62
CA ASP A 31 -7.05 4.45 12.91
C ASP A 31 -7.38 3.62 11.67
N LYS A 32 -6.76 3.92 10.52
CA LYS A 32 -7.00 3.21 9.27
C LYS A 32 -5.82 2.31 8.96
N ASP A 33 -6.15 1.11 8.52
CA ASP A 33 -5.17 0.20 7.97
C ASP A 33 -4.84 0.61 6.54
N LEU A 34 -3.70 1.29 6.38
CA LEU A 34 -3.25 1.83 5.10
C LEU A 34 -2.25 0.87 4.46
N VAL A 35 -2.56 0.48 3.22
CA VAL A 35 -1.70 -0.35 2.38
C VAL A 35 -1.16 0.53 1.27
N PHE A 36 0.16 0.56 1.12
CA PHE A 36 0.84 1.42 0.17
C PHE A 36 1.52 0.56 -0.89
N ALA A 37 1.29 0.87 -2.15
CA ALA A 37 1.94 0.25 -3.29
C ALA A 37 2.54 1.32 -4.20
N VAL A 38 3.62 0.95 -4.90
CA VAL A 38 4.23 1.79 -5.93
C VAL A 38 4.25 1.01 -7.23
N THR A 39 3.91 1.65 -8.34
CA THR A 39 4.07 1.04 -9.65
C THR A 39 5.55 0.89 -9.98
N THR A 40 5.94 -0.27 -10.48
CA THR A 40 7.28 -0.58 -10.98
C THR A 40 7.18 -1.02 -12.44
N GLU A 41 8.31 -1.14 -13.13
CA GLU A 41 8.34 -1.70 -14.49
C GLU A 41 7.67 -3.08 -14.56
N THR A 42 7.80 -3.87 -13.48
CA THR A 42 7.27 -5.23 -13.38
C THR A 42 5.75 -5.28 -13.27
N ASN A 43 5.12 -4.33 -12.57
CA ASN A 43 3.68 -4.35 -12.29
C ASN A 43 2.87 -3.33 -13.13
N MET A 44 3.52 -2.54 -13.99
CA MET A 44 2.87 -1.46 -14.76
C MET A 44 1.74 -1.94 -15.67
N GLN A 45 1.83 -3.19 -16.15
CA GLN A 45 0.84 -3.80 -17.06
C GLN A 45 -0.15 -4.71 -16.33
N TRP A 46 -0.02 -4.85 -15.01
CA TRP A 46 -0.93 -5.69 -14.25
C TRP A 46 -2.29 -5.04 -14.17
N LYS A 47 -3.35 -5.84 -14.09
CA LYS A 47 -4.65 -5.28 -13.73
C LYS A 47 -4.56 -4.76 -12.31
N VAL A 48 -5.16 -3.58 -12.08
CA VAL A 48 -5.22 -2.98 -10.74
C VAL A 48 -5.79 -3.96 -9.71
N SER A 49 -6.77 -4.79 -10.10
CA SER A 49 -7.32 -5.84 -9.23
C SER A 49 -6.29 -6.90 -8.81
N GLU A 50 -5.44 -7.35 -9.74
CA GLU A 50 -4.40 -8.37 -9.47
C GLU A 50 -3.31 -7.77 -8.58
N LEU A 51 -2.92 -6.52 -8.84
CA LEU A 51 -1.97 -5.80 -8.01
C LEU A 51 -2.48 -5.61 -6.57
N ILE A 52 -3.75 -5.22 -6.40
CA ILE A 52 -4.38 -5.09 -5.08
C ILE A 52 -4.38 -6.43 -4.35
N GLU A 53 -4.78 -7.51 -5.03
CA GLU A 53 -4.86 -8.84 -4.41
C GLU A 53 -3.49 -9.31 -3.90
N GLU A 54 -2.45 -9.22 -4.73
CA GLU A 54 -1.09 -9.64 -4.35
C GLU A 54 -0.54 -8.80 -3.20
N VAL A 55 -0.65 -7.47 -3.28
CA VAL A 55 -0.12 -6.59 -2.23
C VAL A 55 -0.89 -6.75 -0.92
N LEU A 56 -2.20 -7.01 -0.95
CA LEU A 56 -2.97 -7.30 0.28
C LEU A 56 -2.56 -8.64 0.91
N LYS A 57 -2.28 -9.68 0.11
CA LYS A 57 -1.74 -10.95 0.64
C LYS A 57 -0.40 -10.73 1.33
N GLU A 58 0.50 -9.96 0.72
CA GLU A 58 1.78 -9.61 1.32
C GLU A 58 1.62 -8.82 2.63
N HIS A 59 0.73 -7.82 2.64
CA HIS A 59 0.44 -7.01 3.84
C HIS A 59 -0.07 -7.86 5.00
N GLU A 60 -1.01 -8.77 4.75
CA GLU A 60 -1.54 -9.69 5.76
C GLU A 60 -0.47 -10.65 6.28
N TYR A 61 0.35 -11.21 5.40
CA TYR A 61 1.48 -12.04 5.80
C TYR A 61 2.48 -11.29 6.69
N MET A 62 2.81 -10.04 6.32
CA MET A 62 3.72 -9.20 7.10
C MET A 62 3.16 -8.85 8.49
N LYS A 63 1.85 -8.63 8.62
CA LYS A 63 1.21 -8.44 9.93
C LYS A 63 1.34 -9.70 10.80
N GLN A 64 1.01 -10.86 10.24
CA GLN A 64 1.05 -12.14 10.95
C GLN A 64 2.46 -12.50 11.43
N GLN A 65 3.49 -12.15 10.66
CA GLN A 65 4.88 -12.40 11.05
C GLN A 65 5.45 -11.39 12.06
N LYS A 66 4.92 -10.16 12.09
CA LYS A 66 5.43 -9.12 13.00
C LYS A 66 4.91 -9.22 14.43
N GLY A 67 4.05 -10.18 14.76
CA GLY A 67 3.68 -10.49 16.15
C GLY A 67 3.29 -9.26 16.97
N VAL A 68 2.33 -8.48 16.46
CA VAL A 68 1.52 -7.56 17.28
C VAL A 68 0.17 -8.22 17.50
#